data_AF-A0A929NNY8-F1
#
_entry.id   AF-A0A929NNY8-F1
#
_cell.length_a   1.000
_cell.length_b   1.000
_cell.length_c   1.000
_cell.angle_alpha   90.00
_cell.angle_beta   90.00
_cell.angle_gamma   90.00
#
_symmetry.space_group_name_H-M   'P 1'
#
loop_
_entity.id
_entity.type
_entity.pdbx_description
1 polymer ?
#
loop_
_entity_poly.entity_id
_entity_poly.type
_entity_poly.pdbx_seq_one_letter_code
_entity_poly.pdbx_strand_id
1 'polypeptide(L)'
;LKLEAALSHPDFTICKRFGDEGPVDVGILGWGSTFGEILEAMFAAQDEGIRCSAMKVVMLSPLPTEHIVAFMDDCGTVLVPELNHEGQFANLISGALGRPVTKLTRSTGSPMQVEEILAEIRRLAQAKAA
;
A
#
# COMPACT_ATOMS: atom_id res chain seq x y z
N LEU A 1 -9.52 -2.64 28.12
CA LEU A 1 -9.08 -3.86 27.40
C LEU A 1 -7.67 -3.66 26.82
N LYS A 2 -6.89 -4.72 26.56
CA LYS A 2 -5.48 -4.60 26.08
C LYS A 2 -5.33 -3.72 24.84
N LEU A 3 -6.31 -3.74 23.93
CA LEU A 3 -6.32 -2.94 22.70
C LEU A 3 -6.48 -1.43 22.99
N GLU A 4 -7.46 -1.06 23.82
CA GLU A 4 -7.73 0.36 24.15
C GLU A 4 -6.51 1.04 24.78
N ALA A 5 -5.80 0.33 25.66
CA ALA A 5 -4.57 0.83 26.28
C ALA A 5 -3.41 0.99 25.28
N ALA A 6 -3.36 0.16 24.23
CA ALA A 6 -2.38 0.31 23.15
C ALA A 6 -2.72 1.50 22.25
N LEU A 7 -4.00 1.67 21.90
CA LEU A 7 -4.48 2.77 21.05
C LEU A 7 -4.33 4.15 21.70
N SER A 8 -4.32 4.24 23.03
CA SER A 8 -4.08 5.50 23.75
C SER A 8 -2.60 5.85 23.88
N HIS A 9 -1.67 4.95 23.51
CA HIS A 9 -0.25 5.21 23.58
C HIS A 9 0.19 6.11 22.40
N PRO A 10 0.87 7.24 22.63
CA PRO A 10 1.15 8.25 21.60
C PRO A 10 1.99 7.71 20.44
N ASP A 11 2.93 6.80 20.71
CA ASP A 11 3.80 6.23 19.68
C ASP A 11 3.20 5.03 18.94
N PHE A 12 1.98 4.60 19.31
CA PHE A 12 1.38 3.42 18.72
C PHE A 12 0.74 3.75 17.37
N THR A 13 1.34 3.25 16.30
CA THR A 13 0.88 3.49 14.92
C THR A 13 0.14 2.28 14.38
N ILE A 14 -1.13 2.46 13.98
CA ILE A 14 -1.94 1.40 13.34
C ILE A 14 -1.80 1.39 11.81
N CYS A 15 -1.59 2.57 11.22
CA CYS A 15 -1.22 2.78 9.83
C CYS A 15 -0.56 4.14 9.65
N LYS A 16 0.14 4.37 8.53
CA LYS A 16 0.75 5.65 8.20
C LYS A 16 0.82 5.87 6.69
N ARG A 17 0.38 7.03 6.22
CA ARG A 17 0.49 7.48 4.82
C ARG A 17 1.80 8.24 4.57
N PHE A 18 2.31 8.15 3.35
CA PHE A 18 3.50 8.79 2.83
C PHE A 18 3.27 9.25 1.38
N GLY A 19 4.08 10.19 0.87
CA GLY A 19 3.97 10.69 -0.49
C GLY A 19 2.90 11.78 -0.64
N ASP A 20 2.32 11.87 -1.84
CA ASP A 20 1.39 12.95 -2.19
C ASP A 20 0.08 12.88 -1.41
N GLU A 21 -0.45 14.06 -1.07
CA GLU A 21 -1.79 14.22 -0.49
C GLU A 21 -2.87 14.45 -1.57
N GLY A 22 -4.10 14.08 -1.25
CA GLY A 22 -5.25 14.19 -2.16
C GLY A 22 -5.20 13.18 -3.32
N PRO A 23 -5.86 13.49 -4.46
CA PRO A 23 -5.99 12.55 -5.57
C PRO A 23 -4.64 12.16 -6.19
N VAL A 24 -4.35 10.86 -6.25
CA VAL A 24 -3.12 10.29 -6.84
C VAL A 24 -3.43 9.33 -8.00
N ASP A 25 -2.45 9.08 -8.85
CA ASP A 25 -2.58 8.12 -9.95
C ASP A 25 -2.51 6.70 -9.42
N VAL A 26 -1.52 6.41 -8.56
CA VAL A 26 -1.30 5.09 -7.97
C VAL A 26 -1.12 5.22 -6.47
N GLY A 27 -1.98 4.54 -5.71
CA GLY A 27 -1.79 4.30 -4.28
C GLY A 27 -1.16 2.93 -4.03
N ILE A 28 -0.30 2.82 -3.03
CA ILE A 28 0.34 1.56 -2.66
C ILE A 28 -0.02 1.19 -1.22
N LEU A 29 -0.69 0.06 -1.02
CA LEU A 29 -0.89 -0.50 0.32
C LEU A 29 0.19 -1.53 0.60
N GLY A 30 0.90 -1.37 1.71
CA GLY A 30 1.96 -2.29 2.12
C GLY A 30 1.92 -2.63 3.60
N TRP A 31 2.53 -3.75 3.94
CA TRP A 31 2.66 -4.24 5.31
C TRP A 31 4.03 -4.90 5.50
N GLY A 32 4.44 -5.05 6.76
CA GLY A 32 5.66 -5.77 7.10
C GLY A 32 6.95 -5.12 6.54
N SER A 33 7.92 -5.96 6.19
CA SER A 33 9.26 -5.54 5.75
C SER A 33 9.29 -4.98 4.34
N THR A 34 8.41 -5.42 3.44
CA THR A 34 8.31 -4.97 2.03
C THR A 34 8.03 -3.47 1.91
N PHE A 35 7.64 -2.82 3.00
CA PHE A 35 7.33 -1.39 2.99
C PHE A 35 8.55 -0.49 2.70
N GLY A 36 9.78 -0.97 2.96
CA GLY A 36 10.99 -0.22 2.63
C GLY A 36 11.11 -0.02 1.11
N GLU A 37 10.98 -1.11 0.37
CA GLU A 37 11.08 -1.12 -1.09
C GLU A 37 9.89 -0.38 -1.74
N ILE A 38 8.71 -0.44 -1.11
CA ILE A 38 7.54 0.35 -1.52
C ILE A 38 7.82 1.86 -1.42
N LEU A 39 8.45 2.33 -0.33
CA LEU A 39 8.77 3.74 -0.18
C LEU A 39 9.77 4.22 -1.22
N GLU A 40 10.83 3.44 -1.48
CA GLU A 40 11.81 3.77 -2.51
C GLU A 40 11.18 3.85 -3.89
N ALA A 41 10.34 2.87 -4.27
CA ALA A 41 9.63 2.88 -5.54
C ALA A 41 8.64 4.05 -5.66
N MET A 42 7.94 4.40 -4.57
CA MET A 42 7.04 5.56 -4.53
C MET A 42 7.80 6.85 -4.78
N PHE A 43 8.92 7.10 -4.09
CA PHE A 43 9.72 8.30 -4.30
C PHE A 43 10.26 8.38 -5.74
N ALA A 44 10.77 7.28 -6.28
CA ALA A 44 11.23 7.23 -7.67
C ALA A 44 10.10 7.54 -8.67
N ALA A 45 8.88 7.05 -8.42
CA ALA A 45 7.73 7.36 -9.26
C ALA A 45 7.34 8.86 -9.17
N GLN A 46 7.42 9.47 -7.99
CA GLN A 46 7.17 10.90 -7.82
C GLN A 46 8.22 11.75 -8.54
N ASP A 47 9.49 11.34 -8.53
CA ASP A 47 10.56 12.00 -9.29
C ASP A 47 10.32 11.92 -10.82
N GLU A 48 9.57 10.92 -11.28
CA GLU A 48 9.12 10.78 -12.67
C GLU A 48 7.82 11.57 -12.98
N GLY A 49 7.28 12.29 -12.00
CA GLY A 49 6.06 13.08 -12.15
C GLY A 49 4.76 12.27 -12.03
N ILE A 50 4.82 11.01 -11.59
CA ILE A 50 3.63 10.20 -11.30
C ILE A 50 3.13 10.60 -9.91
N ARG A 51 1.88 11.05 -9.79
CA ARG A 51 1.31 11.32 -8.46
C ARG A 51 1.11 10.00 -7.73
N CYS A 52 1.84 9.82 -6.63
CA CYS A 52 1.92 8.53 -5.95
C CYS A 52 1.91 8.70 -4.43
N SER A 53 1.25 7.77 -3.75
CA SER A 53 1.22 7.73 -2.29
C SER A 53 1.24 6.30 -1.80
N ALA A 54 1.85 6.05 -0.64
CA ALA A 54 1.89 4.75 -0.02
C ALA A 54 1.33 4.80 1.41
N MET A 55 0.62 3.75 1.83
CA MET A 55 0.17 3.58 3.20
C MET A 55 0.72 2.28 3.78
N LYS A 56 1.46 2.40 4.88
CA LYS A 56 1.88 1.27 5.71
C LYS A 56 0.74 0.88 6.62
N VAL A 57 0.24 -0.34 6.49
CA VAL A 57 -0.69 -0.93 7.47
C VAL A 57 0.13 -1.74 8.46
N VAL A 58 0.03 -1.39 9.74
CA VAL A 58 0.78 -2.02 10.84
C VAL A 58 -0.10 -3.00 11.60
N MET A 59 -1.35 -2.61 11.87
CA MET A 59 -2.33 -3.45 12.54
C MET A 59 -3.19 -4.19 11.49
N LEU A 60 -3.08 -5.52 11.44
CA LEU A 60 -3.93 -6.34 10.57
C LEU A 60 -5.26 -6.75 11.24
N SER A 61 -5.31 -6.75 12.58
CA SER A 61 -6.51 -7.08 13.34
C SER A 61 -6.58 -6.29 14.66
N PRO A 62 -7.65 -5.51 14.90
CA PRO A 62 -8.67 -5.13 13.92
C PRO A 62 -8.06 -4.35 12.75
N LEU A 63 -8.49 -4.63 11.53
CA LEU A 63 -8.01 -3.92 10.34
C LEU A 63 -8.50 -2.47 10.39
N PRO A 64 -7.65 -1.45 10.16
CA PRO A 64 -8.05 -0.03 10.20
C PRO A 64 -8.80 0.37 8.93
N THR A 65 -10.00 -0.20 8.73
CA THR A 65 -10.79 -0.10 7.50
C THR A 65 -11.10 1.35 7.12
N GLU A 66 -11.47 2.20 8.08
CA GLU A 66 -11.78 3.63 7.83
C GLU A 66 -10.59 4.37 7.21
N HIS A 67 -9.37 4.12 7.70
CA HIS A 67 -8.18 4.79 7.23
C HIS A 67 -7.77 4.28 5.84
N ILE A 68 -7.92 2.97 5.62
CA ILE A 68 -7.63 2.35 4.33
C ILE A 68 -8.63 2.83 3.29
N VAL A 69 -9.93 2.91 3.61
CA VAL A 69 -10.96 3.44 2.70
C VAL A 69 -10.66 4.88 2.32
N ALA A 70 -10.37 5.75 3.29
CA ALA A 70 -10.03 7.15 3.02
C ALA A 70 -8.78 7.28 2.11
N PHE A 71 -7.78 6.42 2.29
CA PHE A 71 -6.64 6.35 1.38
C PHE A 71 -7.02 5.87 -0.01
N MET A 72 -7.81 4.80 -0.11
CA MET A 72 -8.25 4.24 -1.40
C MET A 72 -9.13 5.21 -2.19
N ASP A 73 -9.91 6.07 -1.52
CA ASP A 73 -10.75 7.09 -2.16
C ASP A 73 -9.92 8.15 -2.91
N ASP A 74 -8.69 8.40 -2.45
CA ASP A 74 -7.74 9.29 -3.12
C ASP A 74 -7.03 8.62 -4.32
N CYS A 75 -7.13 7.30 -4.46
CA CYS A 75 -6.30 6.55 -5.40
C CYS A 75 -7.06 6.20 -6.69
N GLY A 76 -6.50 6.56 -7.84
CA GLY A 76 -7.02 6.09 -9.13
C GLY A 76 -6.96 4.56 -9.26
N THR A 77 -5.87 3.96 -8.78
CA THR A 77 -5.71 2.52 -8.62
C THR A 77 -4.87 2.21 -7.39
N VAL A 78 -5.06 1.02 -6.83
CA VAL A 78 -4.38 0.58 -5.60
C VAL A 78 -3.53 -0.65 -5.91
N LEU A 79 -2.23 -0.54 -5.69
CA LEU A 79 -1.24 -1.60 -5.83
C LEU A 79 -0.92 -2.20 -4.46
N VAL A 80 -0.77 -3.53 -4.40
CA VAL A 80 -0.36 -4.28 -3.20
C VAL A 80 0.86 -5.15 -3.53
N PRO A 81 2.08 -4.65 -3.28
CA PRO A 81 3.30 -5.43 -3.37
C PRO A 81 3.50 -6.29 -2.12
N GLU A 82 3.62 -7.60 -2.28
CA GLU A 82 3.84 -8.51 -1.16
C GLU A 82 4.67 -9.74 -1.50
N LEU A 83 5.42 -10.22 -0.48
CA LEU A 83 6.27 -11.41 -0.56
C LEU A 83 5.53 -12.64 -0.03
N ASN A 84 4.47 -13.04 -0.74
CA ASN A 84 3.82 -14.33 -0.54
C ASN A 84 3.12 -14.75 -1.84
N HIS A 85 2.78 -16.03 -1.94
CA HIS A 85 2.26 -16.59 -3.20
C HIS A 85 0.81 -16.18 -3.47
N GLU A 86 -0.03 -16.17 -2.44
CA GLU A 86 -1.49 -16.07 -2.58
C GLU A 86 -2.02 -14.63 -2.65
N GLY A 87 -1.17 -13.65 -2.33
CA GLY A 87 -1.57 -12.28 -2.15
C GLY A 87 -2.44 -12.10 -0.90
N GLN A 88 -1.95 -12.56 0.25
CA GLN A 88 -2.75 -12.68 1.47
C GLN A 88 -3.25 -11.33 1.98
N PHE A 89 -2.41 -10.29 1.94
CA PHE A 89 -2.82 -8.97 2.37
C PHE A 89 -3.79 -8.34 1.36
N ALA A 90 -3.52 -8.49 0.05
CA ALA A 90 -4.47 -8.05 -0.97
C ALA A 90 -5.86 -8.71 -0.83
N ASN A 91 -5.89 -10.01 -0.52
CA ASN A 91 -7.13 -10.75 -0.26
C ASN A 91 -7.84 -10.26 0.99
N LEU A 92 -7.11 -10.00 2.08
CA LEU A 92 -7.68 -9.45 3.31
C LEU A 92 -8.34 -8.10 3.06
N ILE A 93 -7.64 -7.19 2.37
CA ILE A 93 -8.15 -5.86 2.04
C ILE A 93 -9.38 -5.95 1.15
N SER A 94 -9.29 -6.71 0.06
CA SER A 94 -10.39 -6.85 -0.90
C SER A 94 -11.61 -7.51 -0.28
N GLY A 95 -11.41 -8.55 0.54
CA GLY A 95 -12.48 -9.26 1.23
C GLY A 95 -13.15 -8.43 2.33
N ALA A 96 -12.38 -7.64 3.08
CA ALA A 96 -12.92 -6.78 4.13
C ALA A 96 -13.66 -5.55 3.59
N LEU A 97 -13.22 -5.00 2.46
CA LEU A 97 -13.74 -3.72 1.93
C LEU A 97 -14.62 -3.86 0.69
N GLY A 98 -14.65 -5.02 0.04
CA GLY A 98 -15.36 -5.23 -1.23
C GLY A 98 -14.79 -4.41 -2.39
N ARG A 99 -13.54 -3.95 -2.28
CA ARG A 99 -12.87 -3.09 -3.28
C ARG A 99 -11.72 -3.86 -3.92
N PRO A 100 -11.60 -3.87 -5.26
CA PRO A 100 -10.50 -4.55 -5.92
C PRO A 100 -9.18 -3.81 -5.69
N VAL A 101 -8.09 -4.56 -5.64
CA VAL A 101 -6.72 -4.05 -5.64
C VAL A 101 -5.88 -4.82 -6.66
N THR A 102 -4.85 -4.17 -7.20
CA THR A 102 -3.87 -4.78 -8.08
C THR A 102 -2.82 -5.50 -7.25
N LYS A 103 -2.63 -6.81 -7.48
CA LYS A 103 -1.66 -7.61 -6.75
C LYS A 103 -0.31 -7.63 -7.45
N LEU A 104 0.77 -7.40 -6.71
CA LEU A 104 2.13 -7.68 -7.15
C LEU A 104 2.77 -8.66 -6.16
N THR A 105 2.65 -9.94 -6.46
CA THR A 105 3.14 -11.01 -5.59
C THR A 105 4.47 -11.56 -6.07
N ARG A 106 5.36 -11.83 -5.12
CA ARG A 106 6.57 -12.63 -5.32
C ARG A 106 6.70 -13.66 -4.20
N SER A 107 7.38 -14.76 -4.48
CA SER A 107 7.67 -15.80 -3.50
C SER A 107 9.13 -16.22 -3.63
N THR A 108 9.99 -15.24 -3.39
CA THR A 108 11.44 -15.35 -3.48
C THR A 108 12.04 -15.36 -2.07
N GLY A 109 13.19 -16.02 -1.89
CA GLY A 109 13.95 -15.94 -0.64
C GLY A 109 14.68 -14.61 -0.42
N SER A 110 14.57 -13.68 -1.37
CA SER A 110 15.14 -12.33 -1.35
C SER A 110 14.05 -11.26 -1.19
N PRO A 111 14.42 -10.06 -0.71
CA PRO A 111 13.54 -8.89 -0.78
C PRO A 111 13.00 -8.64 -2.19
N MET A 112 11.85 -7.97 -2.27
CA MET A 112 11.24 -7.56 -3.53
C MET A 112 12.14 -6.51 -4.20
N GLN A 113 12.29 -6.56 -5.51
CA GLN A 113 13.11 -5.57 -6.22
C GLN A 113 12.33 -4.26 -6.36
N VAL A 114 12.95 -3.13 -5.99
CA VAL A 114 12.35 -1.78 -6.11
C VAL A 114 11.91 -1.51 -7.55
N GLU A 115 12.74 -1.87 -8.53
CA GLU A 115 12.42 -1.68 -9.96
C GLU A 115 11.17 -2.44 -10.40
N GLU A 116 10.87 -3.61 -9.81
CA GLU A 116 9.65 -4.35 -10.14
C GLU A 116 8.39 -3.62 -9.66
N ILE A 117 8.47 -3.00 -8.47
CA ILE A 117 7.38 -2.19 -7.93
C ILE A 117 7.22 -0.93 -8.79
N LEU A 118 8.32 -0.25 -9.10
CA LEU A 118 8.34 0.97 -9.91
C LEU A 118 7.80 0.72 -11.33
N ALA A 119 8.21 -0.37 -11.97
CA ALA A 119 7.69 -0.76 -13.29
C ALA A 119 6.18 -0.97 -13.27
N GLU A 120 5.65 -1.58 -12.20
CA GLU A 120 4.21 -1.78 -12.05
C GLU A 120 3.46 -0.47 -11.78
N ILE A 121 4.04 0.45 -10.99
CA ILE A 121 3.50 1.81 -10.80
C ILE A 121 3.40 2.52 -12.16
N ARG A 122 4.46 2.52 -12.98
CA ARG A 122 4.46 3.14 -14.32
C ARG A 122 3.36 2.55 -15.21
N ARG A 123 3.23 1.22 -15.23
CA ARG A 123 2.20 0.51 -16.00
C ARG A 123 0.78 0.94 -15.61
N LEU A 124 0.54 1.04 -14.30
CA LEU A 124 -0.75 1.42 -13.72
C LEU A 124 -1.09 2.89 -13.98
N ALA A 125 -0.12 3.79 -13.86
CA ALA A 125 -0.30 5.21 -14.13
C ALA A 125 -0.69 5.48 -15.60
N GLN A 126 -0.06 4.76 -16.54
CA GLN A 126 -0.37 4.87 -17.97
C GLN A 126 -1.76 4.34 -18.34
N ALA A 127 -2.21 3.25 -17.69
CA ALA A 127 -3.53 2.66 -17.95
C ALA A 127 -4.70 3.57 -17.55
N LYS A 128 -4.48 4.52 -16.62
CA LYS A 128 -5.47 5.54 -16.23
C LYS A 128 -5.57 6.70 -17.23
N ALA A 129 -4.48 6.97 -17.97
CA ALA A 129 -4.43 8.07 -18.94
C ALA A 129 -5.11 7.73 -20.28
N ALA A 130 -5.44 6.45 -20.51
CA ALA A 130 -6.13 5.93 -21.70
C ALA A 130 -7.64 5.82 -21.47
#